data_AF-A0AAN8VBL7-F1
#
_entry.id   AF-A0AAN8VBL7-F1
#
_cell.length_a   1.000
_cell.length_b   1.000
_cell.length_c   1.000
_cell.angle_alpha   90.00
_cell.angle_beta   90.00
_cell.angle_gamma   90.00
#
_symmetry.space_group_name_H-M   'P 1'
#
loop_
_entity.id
_entity.type
_entity.pdbx_description
1 polymer ?
#
loop_
_entity_poly.entity_id
_entity_poly.type
_entity_poly.pdbx_seq_one_letter_code
_entity_poly.pdbx_strand_id
1 'polypeptide(L)'
;MASENFIKPSILHFDGHYGHWSMLMENFLKSKEYWHASRIEEPTAGTIMTDAQRAELEGQRLKDLKAKNYLFQAIDRLILETILNKDTSKQIWDSMKKKYQGSTGAKRQQLQGLRTEFENLLMKSEESIANYFSRTMAIVEAEAEDTMIKTYSENLKTTKLMIVKEEEEVKAITTPSLTD
;
A
#
# COMPACT_ATOMS: atom_id res chain seq x y z
N MET A 1 -14.01 41.45 9.95
CA MET A 1 -13.26 40.27 10.41
C MET A 1 -13.30 39.25 9.28
N ALA A 2 -12.16 38.98 8.63
CA ALA A 2 -12.11 37.98 7.57
C ALA A 2 -12.27 36.61 8.23
N SER A 3 -13.35 35.90 7.91
CA SER A 3 -13.48 34.49 8.21
C SER A 3 -12.39 33.75 7.43
N GLU A 4 -11.32 33.34 8.11
CA GLU A 4 -10.40 32.36 7.58
C GLU A 4 -11.24 31.11 7.23
N ASN A 5 -11.53 30.96 5.95
CA ASN A 5 -12.02 29.70 5.40
C ASN A 5 -10.90 28.70 5.59
N PHE A 6 -10.84 28.10 6.77
CA PHE A 6 -10.00 26.94 7.05
C PHE A 6 -10.56 25.83 6.17
N ILE A 7 -10.05 25.74 4.95
CA ILE A 7 -10.37 24.65 4.02
C ILE A 7 -10.07 23.39 4.81
N LYS A 8 -11.13 22.66 5.17
CA LYS A 8 -11.02 21.37 5.85
C LYS A 8 -10.03 20.56 5.02
N PRO A 9 -8.88 20.12 5.59
CA PRO A 9 -7.92 19.36 4.81
C PRO A 9 -8.65 18.15 4.24
N SER A 10 -8.89 18.16 2.93
CA SER A 10 -9.44 17.02 2.24
C SER A 10 -8.45 15.90 2.46
N ILE A 11 -8.92 14.80 3.06
CA ILE A 11 -8.08 13.63 3.27
C ILE A 11 -7.58 13.22 1.89
N LEU A 12 -6.25 13.25 1.72
CA LEU A 12 -5.65 12.97 0.44
C LEU A 12 -5.90 11.50 0.09
N HIS A 13 -6.69 11.29 -0.95
CA HIS A 13 -6.97 9.98 -1.49
C HIS A 13 -5.75 9.43 -2.24
N PHE A 14 -5.52 8.13 -2.16
CA PHE A 14 -4.40 7.45 -2.80
C PHE A 14 -4.71 7.20 -4.29
N ASP A 15 -4.01 7.92 -5.15
CA ASP A 15 -4.12 7.89 -6.61
C ASP A 15 -3.10 6.96 -7.29
N GLY A 16 -2.30 6.23 -6.50
CA GLY A 16 -1.22 5.39 -7.00
C GLY A 16 0.18 6.00 -6.87
N HIS A 17 0.32 7.31 -6.60
CA HIS A 17 1.61 7.96 -6.38
C HIS A 17 2.06 7.88 -4.92
N TYR A 18 2.59 6.72 -4.52
CA TYR A 18 2.96 6.46 -3.12
C TYR A 18 3.95 7.48 -2.54
N GLY A 19 4.93 7.96 -3.30
CA GLY A 19 5.89 8.95 -2.81
C GLY A 19 5.23 10.26 -2.39
N HIS A 20 4.32 10.78 -3.22
CA HIS A 20 3.58 12.00 -2.93
C HIS A 20 2.55 11.79 -1.81
N TRP A 21 1.75 10.73 -1.92
CA TRP A 21 0.74 10.39 -0.93
C TRP A 21 1.33 10.14 0.47
N SER A 22 2.42 9.38 0.57
CA SER A 22 3.04 9.06 1.85
C SER A 22 3.62 10.29 2.52
N MET A 23 4.24 11.20 1.76
CA MET A 23 4.74 12.47 2.28
C MET A 23 3.61 13.32 2.92
N LEU A 24 2.49 13.45 2.22
CA LEU A 24 1.34 14.24 2.69
C LEU A 24 0.61 13.56 3.85
N MET A 25 0.37 12.25 3.77
CA MET A 25 -0.30 11.50 4.83
C MET A 25 0.54 11.44 6.11
N GLU A 26 1.86 11.25 5.99
CA GLU A 26 2.77 11.29 7.15
C GLU A 26 2.74 12.66 7.82
N ASN A 27 2.86 13.74 7.04
CA ASN A 27 2.78 15.10 7.58
C ASN A 27 1.43 15.37 8.26
N PHE A 28 0.34 14.92 7.65
CA PHE A 28 -1.00 15.04 8.22
C PHE A 28 -1.12 14.32 9.56
N LEU A 29 -0.71 13.06 9.66
CA LEU A 29 -0.77 12.28 10.90
C LEU A 29 0.15 12.84 11.99
N LYS A 30 1.31 13.39 11.62
CA LYS A 30 2.21 14.10 12.54
C LYS A 30 1.58 15.37 13.09
N SER A 31 0.95 16.18 12.23
CA SER A 31 0.27 17.42 12.64
C SER A 31 -0.89 17.20 13.63
N LYS A 32 -1.47 15.99 13.62
CA LYS A 32 -2.53 15.58 14.54
C LYS A 32 -2.03 14.76 15.74
N GLU A 33 -0.71 14.59 15.87
CA GLU A 33 -0.05 13.78 16.91
C GLU A 33 -0.43 12.28 16.92
N TYR A 34 -0.97 11.76 15.81
CA TYR A 34 -1.37 10.35 15.71
C TYR A 34 -0.22 9.44 15.24
N TRP A 35 0.83 10.02 14.66
CA TRP A 35 1.95 9.27 14.07
C TRP A 35 2.63 8.31 15.04
N HIS A 36 2.92 8.74 16.27
CA HIS A 36 3.67 7.94 17.23
C HIS A 36 2.80 6.87 17.91
N ALA A 37 1.51 7.15 18.11
CA ALA A 37 0.57 6.22 18.72
C ALA A 37 0.31 4.98 17.84
N SER A 38 0.44 5.11 16.52
CA SER A 38 0.33 3.99 15.58
C SER A 38 1.35 2.86 15.80
N ARG A 39 2.45 3.13 16.52
CA ARG A 39 3.64 2.28 16.54
C ARG A 39 3.82 1.41 17.79
N ILE A 40 2.87 1.45 18.72
CA ILE A 40 3.00 0.79 20.03
C ILE A 40 2.36 -0.60 19.95
N GLU A 41 3.14 -1.62 20.32
CA GLU A 41 2.64 -3.00 20.47
C GLU A 41 1.84 -3.09 21.77
N GLU A 42 0.73 -3.83 21.75
CA GLU A 42 -0.09 -4.01 22.94
C GLU A 42 0.73 -4.65 24.07
N PRO A 43 0.60 -4.18 25.33
CA PRO A 43 1.30 -4.79 26.45
C PRO A 43 0.93 -6.26 26.58
N THR A 44 1.93 -7.10 26.88
CA THR A 44 1.73 -8.53 27.13
C THR A 44 0.70 -8.75 28.22
N ALA A 45 -0.28 -9.62 27.95
CA ALA A 45 -1.33 -9.98 28.89
C ALA A 45 -0.71 -10.43 30.23
N GLY A 46 -1.07 -9.74 31.32
CA GLY A 46 -0.57 -10.03 32.67
C GLY A 46 0.38 -8.98 33.27
N THR A 47 0.71 -7.91 32.54
CA THR A 47 1.48 -6.80 33.12
C THR A 47 0.62 -6.02 34.10
N ILE A 48 1.06 -5.93 35.37
CA ILE A 48 0.41 -5.06 36.36
C ILE A 48 0.70 -3.63 35.97
N MET A 49 -0.31 -2.94 35.44
CA MET A 49 -0.21 -1.54 35.04
C MET A 49 -0.79 -0.65 36.13
N THR A 50 -0.10 0.45 36.43
CA THR A 50 -0.66 1.52 37.25
C THR A 50 -1.80 2.22 36.51
N ASP A 51 -2.70 2.90 37.24
CA ASP A 51 -3.83 3.63 36.63
C ASP A 51 -3.35 4.69 35.63
N ALA A 52 -2.21 5.33 35.89
CA ALA A 52 -1.58 6.28 34.97
C ALA A 52 -1.11 5.61 33.66
N GLN A 53 -0.54 4.41 33.75
CA GLN A 53 -0.11 3.65 32.56
C GLN A 53 -1.30 3.17 31.73
N ARG A 54 -2.40 2.81 32.39
CA ARG A 54 -3.65 2.40 31.73
C ARG A 54 -4.26 3.55 30.94
N ALA A 55 -4.40 4.73 31.58
CA ALA A 55 -4.93 5.92 30.93
C ALA A 55 -4.10 6.37 29.71
N GLU A 56 -2.77 6.27 29.80
CA GLU A 56 -1.87 6.56 28.68
C GLU A 56 -2.07 5.57 27.51
N LEU A 57 -2.20 4.27 27.81
CA LEU A 57 -2.46 3.24 26.80
C LEU A 57 -3.81 3.46 26.08
N GLU A 58 -4.86 3.84 26.82
CA GLU A 58 -6.17 4.17 26.24
C GLU A 58 -6.09 5.43 25.36
N GLY A 59 -5.33 6.44 25.78
CA GLY A 59 -5.02 7.61 24.95
C GLY A 59 -4.33 7.24 23.64
N GLN A 60 -3.37 6.31 23.69
CA GLN A 60 -2.67 5.80 22.50
C GLN A 60 -3.58 4.98 21.59
N ARG A 61 -4.40 4.08 22.14
CA ARG A 61 -5.41 3.32 21.38
C ARG A 61 -6.38 4.24 20.66
N LEU A 62 -6.84 5.31 21.31
CA LEU A 62 -7.71 6.29 20.68
C LEU A 62 -7.02 7.03 19.53
N LYS A 63 -5.74 7.38 19.68
CA LYS A 63 -4.94 8.00 18.61
C LYS A 63 -4.72 7.03 17.44
N ASP A 64 -4.46 5.75 17.70
CA ASP A 64 -4.37 4.73 16.65
C ASP A 64 -5.69 4.57 15.87
N LEU A 65 -6.82 4.47 16.57
CA LEU A 65 -8.15 4.41 15.94
C LEU A 65 -8.42 5.61 15.03
N LYS A 66 -8.01 6.82 15.47
CA LYS A 66 -8.10 8.03 14.64
C LYS A 66 -7.21 7.94 13.40
N ALA A 67 -5.96 7.50 13.54
CA ALA A 67 -5.07 7.28 12.40
C ALA A 67 -5.63 6.25 11.41
N LYS A 68 -6.17 5.13 11.90
CA LYS A 68 -6.82 4.11 11.07
C LYS A 68 -7.96 4.69 10.24
N ASN A 69 -8.84 5.47 10.87
CA ASN A 69 -9.96 6.11 10.17
C ASN A 69 -9.51 7.03 9.04
N TYR A 70 -8.39 7.74 9.20
CA TYR A 70 -7.84 8.56 8.12
C TYR A 70 -7.24 7.70 7.00
N LEU A 71 -6.50 6.64 7.34
CA LEU A 71 -5.95 5.73 6.35
C LEU A 71 -7.05 5.03 5.54
N PHE A 72 -8.14 4.61 6.19
CA PHE A 72 -9.29 4.01 5.50
C PHE A 72 -10.01 4.99 4.57
N GLN A 73 -10.13 6.26 4.94
CA GLN A 73 -10.70 7.28 4.06
C GLN A 73 -9.77 7.63 2.90
N ALA A 74 -8.47 7.42 3.07
CA ALA A 74 -7.46 7.75 2.08
C ALA A 74 -7.23 6.65 1.04
N ILE A 75 -7.81 5.46 1.19
CA ILE A 75 -7.58 4.33 0.28
C ILE A 75 -8.89 3.74 -0.21
N ASP A 76 -8.91 3.33 -1.49
CA ASP A 76 -10.07 2.68 -2.07
C ASP A 76 -10.34 1.31 -1.46
N ARG A 77 -11.63 0.93 -1.48
CA ARG A 77 -12.10 -0.38 -1.02
C ARG A 77 -11.31 -1.54 -1.63
N LEU A 78 -11.01 -1.47 -2.93
CA LEU A 78 -10.24 -2.52 -3.62
C LEU A 78 -8.84 -2.67 -3.03
N ILE A 79 -8.18 -1.57 -2.66
CA ILE A 79 -6.86 -1.60 -2.04
C ILE A 79 -6.97 -2.10 -0.60
N LEU A 80 -7.98 -1.64 0.14
CA LEU A 80 -8.25 -2.07 1.50
C LEU A 80 -8.44 -3.59 1.60
N GLU A 81 -9.19 -4.20 0.68
CA GLU A 81 -9.42 -5.65 0.61
C GLU A 81 -8.11 -6.44 0.37
N THR A 82 -7.08 -5.84 -0.22
CA THR A 82 -5.77 -6.50 -0.41
C THR A 82 -4.86 -6.49 0.81
N ILE A 83 -5.15 -5.65 1.81
CA ILE A 83 -4.37 -5.61 3.05
C ILE A 83 -4.83 -6.79 3.92
N LEU A 84 -3.92 -7.59 4.47
CA LEU A 84 -4.31 -8.73 5.30
C LEU A 84 -4.63 -8.26 6.73
N ASN A 85 -3.63 -7.72 7.43
CA ASN A 85 -3.76 -7.27 8.82
C ASN A 85 -4.05 -5.76 8.88
N LYS A 86 -5.10 -5.38 9.63
CA LYS A 86 -5.60 -3.99 9.73
C LYS A 86 -5.96 -3.62 11.17
N ASP A 87 -5.40 -4.32 12.14
CA ASP A 87 -5.69 -4.15 13.56
C ASP A 87 -5.11 -2.83 14.06
N THR A 88 -3.96 -2.42 13.53
CA THR A 88 -3.32 -1.13 13.84
C THR A 88 -3.12 -0.27 12.61
N SER A 89 -3.05 1.05 12.79
CA SER A 89 -2.72 1.97 11.68
C SER A 89 -1.33 1.73 11.11
N LYS A 90 -0.37 1.25 11.92
CA LYS A 90 0.96 0.81 11.44
C LYS A 90 0.87 -0.37 10.49
N GLN A 91 0.07 -1.39 10.76
CA GLN A 91 -0.08 -2.54 9.85
C GLN A 91 -0.62 -2.11 8.47
N ILE A 92 -1.58 -1.18 8.46
CA ILE A 92 -2.13 -0.60 7.22
C ILE A 92 -1.04 0.19 6.48
N TRP A 93 -0.33 1.07 7.19
CA TRP A 93 0.76 1.87 6.64
C TRP A 93 1.89 1.01 6.06
N ASP A 94 2.36 0.02 6.81
CA ASP A 94 3.44 -0.88 6.40
C ASP A 94 3.01 -1.76 5.21
N SER A 95 1.74 -2.15 5.14
CA SER A 95 1.19 -2.88 3.98
C SER A 95 1.18 -2.00 2.73
N MET A 96 0.75 -0.73 2.85
CA MET A 96 0.81 0.25 1.76
C MET A 96 2.25 0.49 1.32
N LYS A 97 3.16 0.69 2.28
CA LYS A 97 4.59 0.86 2.04
C LYS A 97 5.18 -0.33 1.31
N LYS A 98 4.97 -1.55 1.80
CA LYS A 98 5.46 -2.79 1.18
C LYS A 98 4.94 -2.96 -0.25
N LYS A 99 3.68 -2.62 -0.50
CA LYS A 99 3.05 -2.79 -1.81
C LYS A 99 3.46 -1.73 -2.84
N TYR A 100 3.68 -0.49 -2.41
CA TYR A 100 3.82 0.64 -3.34
C TYR A 100 5.12 1.45 -3.23
N GLN A 101 5.91 1.31 -2.15
CA GLN A 101 7.18 2.02 -1.98
C GLN A 101 8.27 1.50 -2.95
N GLY A 102 8.25 0.20 -3.28
CA GLY A 102 9.29 -0.45 -4.09
C GLY A 102 8.86 -0.88 -5.50
N SER A 103 7.57 -1.05 -5.79
CA SER A 103 7.14 -1.73 -7.02
C SER A 103 6.68 -0.81 -8.16
N THR A 104 6.35 0.46 -7.90
CA THR A 104 5.40 1.15 -8.79
C THR A 104 5.55 2.67 -8.92
N GLY A 105 6.50 3.34 -8.28
CA GLY A 105 6.70 4.78 -8.50
C GLY A 105 7.38 5.07 -9.84
N ALA A 106 8.68 4.82 -9.91
CA ALA A 106 9.48 5.07 -11.11
C ALA A 106 9.05 4.22 -12.31
N LYS A 107 8.80 2.92 -12.10
CA LYS A 107 8.45 2.00 -13.19
C LYS A 107 7.06 2.27 -13.77
N ARG A 108 6.06 2.62 -12.93
CA ARG A 108 4.73 3.01 -13.43
C ARG A 108 4.76 4.37 -14.10
N GLN A 109 5.48 5.34 -13.55
CA GLN A 109 5.64 6.65 -14.18
C GLN A 109 6.35 6.53 -15.54
N GLN A 110 7.36 5.67 -15.63
CA GLN A 110 8.04 5.34 -16.88
C GLN A 110 7.09 4.65 -17.87
N LEU A 111 6.32 3.65 -17.43
CA LEU A 111 5.34 2.96 -18.29
C LEU A 111 4.20 3.88 -18.74
N GLN A 112 3.74 4.79 -17.88
CA GLN A 112 2.70 5.75 -18.22
C GLN A 112 3.23 6.82 -19.18
N GLY A 113 4.50 7.23 -19.04
CA GLY A 113 5.21 8.04 -20.03
C GLY A 113 5.29 7.34 -21.39
N LEU A 114 5.71 6.07 -21.41
CA LEU A 114 5.79 5.25 -22.63
C LEU A 114 4.40 5.05 -23.27
N ARG A 115 3.35 4.84 -22.47
CA ARG A 115 1.98 4.71 -22.97
C ARG A 115 1.44 6.03 -23.53
N THR A 116 1.78 7.15 -22.91
CA THR A 116 1.47 8.49 -23.45
C THR A 116 2.24 8.77 -24.75
N GLU A 117 3.50 8.32 -24.86
CA GLU A 117 4.28 8.37 -26.10
C GLU A 117 3.70 7.46 -27.19
N PHE A 118 3.14 6.31 -26.81
CA PHE A 118 2.47 5.39 -27.72
C PHE A 118 1.14 5.96 -28.24
N GLU A 119 0.31 6.52 -27.36
CA GLU A 119 -0.96 7.16 -27.74
C GLU A 119 -0.74 8.37 -28.67
N ASN A 120 0.39 9.07 -28.51
CA ASN A 120 0.81 10.18 -29.36
C ASN A 120 1.82 9.77 -30.45
N LEU A 121 1.95 8.47 -30.72
CA LEU A 121 2.97 7.95 -31.64
C LEU A 121 2.58 8.25 -33.08
N LEU A 122 3.07 9.38 -33.57
CA LEU A 122 3.05 9.75 -34.98
C LEU A 122 4.48 9.85 -35.49
N MET A 123 4.70 9.35 -36.70
CA MET A 123 5.98 9.54 -37.38
C MET A 123 6.19 11.03 -37.62
N LYS A 124 7.31 11.57 -37.16
CA LYS A 124 7.65 12.99 -37.34
C LYS A 124 8.12 13.23 -38.78
N SER A 125 7.93 14.44 -39.31
CA SER A 125 8.31 14.82 -40.68
C SER A 125 9.80 14.65 -40.99
N GLU A 126 10.64 14.76 -39.97
CA GLU A 126 12.11 14.64 -40.04
C GLU A 126 12.64 13.29 -39.53
N GLU A 127 11.77 12.33 -39.21
CA GLU A 127 12.16 11.01 -38.72
C GLU A 127 12.26 9.98 -39.85
N SER A 128 13.30 9.14 -39.80
CA SER A 128 13.43 7.99 -40.71
C SER A 128 12.55 6.83 -40.26
N ILE A 129 12.08 6.03 -41.22
CA ILE A 129 11.26 4.83 -40.97
C ILE A 129 11.94 3.87 -39.97
N ALA A 130 13.26 3.72 -40.05
CA ALA A 130 14.02 2.85 -39.15
C ALA A 130 14.04 3.37 -37.69
N ASN A 131 14.13 4.68 -37.49
CA ASN A 131 14.10 5.29 -36.17
C ASN A 131 12.70 5.21 -35.56
N TYR A 132 11.66 5.41 -36.38
CA TYR A 132 10.27 5.23 -35.97
C TYR A 132 9.99 3.79 -35.52
N PHE A 133 10.45 2.80 -36.31
CA PHE A 133 10.31 1.39 -35.96
C PHE A 133 11.06 1.03 -34.67
N SER A 134 12.26 1.55 -34.49
CA SER A 134 13.07 1.28 -33.30
C SER A 134 12.42 1.84 -32.03
N ARG A 135 11.86 3.05 -32.08
CA ARG A 135 11.07 3.64 -30.98
C ARG A 135 9.83 2.82 -30.67
N THR A 136 9.10 2.40 -31.71
CA THR A 136 7.89 1.59 -31.56
C THR A 136 8.22 0.24 -30.90
N MET A 137 9.29 -0.43 -31.34
CA MET A 137 9.72 -1.69 -30.73
C MET A 137 10.16 -1.50 -29.27
N ALA A 138 10.92 -0.46 -28.95
CA ALA A 138 11.36 -0.20 -27.58
C ALA A 138 10.17 0.00 -26.61
N ILE A 139 9.10 0.65 -27.07
CA ILE A 139 7.86 0.83 -26.30
C ILE A 139 7.14 -0.52 -26.09
N VAL A 140 6.98 -1.30 -27.16
CA VAL A 140 6.31 -2.62 -27.10
C VAL A 140 7.08 -3.61 -26.23
N GLU A 141 8.41 -3.62 -26.32
CA GLU A 141 9.29 -4.49 -25.55
C GLU A 141 9.25 -4.13 -24.05
N ALA A 142 9.27 -2.83 -23.72
CA ALA A 142 9.14 -2.37 -22.34
C ALA A 142 7.75 -2.66 -21.72
N GLU A 143 6.66 -2.58 -22.49
CA GLU A 143 5.32 -2.98 -22.02
C GLU A 143 5.19 -4.51 -21.89
N ALA A 144 5.84 -5.29 -22.76
CA ALA A 144 5.86 -6.75 -22.70
C ALA A 144 6.61 -7.25 -21.44
N GLU A 145 7.74 -6.63 -21.08
CA GLU A 145 8.47 -6.95 -19.85
C GLU A 145 7.66 -6.68 -18.57
N ASP A 146 6.91 -5.58 -18.51
CA ASP A 146 6.04 -5.30 -17.35
C ASP A 146 4.89 -6.31 -17.24
N THR A 147 4.31 -6.68 -18.38
CA THR A 147 3.24 -7.69 -18.46
C THR A 147 3.75 -9.07 -18.03
N MET A 148 4.94 -9.45 -18.49
CA MET A 148 5.64 -10.66 -18.06
C MET A 148 5.91 -10.64 -16.55
N ILE A 149 6.50 -9.57 -16.01
CA ILE A 149 6.81 -9.44 -14.58
C ILE A 149 5.55 -9.52 -13.72
N LYS A 150 4.45 -8.88 -14.13
CA LYS A 150 3.14 -9.00 -13.45
C LYS A 150 2.66 -10.45 -13.42
N THR A 151 2.65 -11.11 -14.58
CA THR A 151 2.24 -12.51 -14.73
C THR A 151 3.08 -13.45 -13.84
N TYR A 152 4.41 -13.30 -13.87
CA TYR A 152 5.30 -14.06 -13.00
C TYR A 152 5.06 -13.78 -11.50
N SER A 153 4.84 -12.51 -11.13
CA SER A 153 4.56 -12.14 -9.74
C SER A 153 3.22 -12.68 -9.23
N GLU A 154 2.20 -12.73 -10.08
CA GLU A 154 0.89 -13.29 -9.77
C GLU A 154 0.98 -14.81 -9.65
N ASN A 155 1.66 -15.48 -10.58
CA ASN A 155 1.92 -16.91 -10.50
C ASN A 155 2.65 -17.27 -9.21
N LEU A 156 3.70 -16.53 -8.83
CA LEU A 156 4.43 -16.76 -7.59
C LEU A 156 3.55 -16.58 -6.33
N LYS A 157 2.61 -15.62 -6.34
CA LYS A 157 1.64 -15.44 -5.25
C LYS A 157 0.66 -16.60 -5.18
N THR A 158 0.14 -17.06 -6.32
CA THR A 158 -0.78 -18.20 -6.41
C THR A 158 -0.08 -19.48 -5.92
N THR A 159 1.16 -19.72 -6.32
CA THR A 159 1.96 -20.86 -5.84
C THR A 159 2.19 -20.80 -4.33
N LYS A 160 2.55 -19.64 -3.77
CA LYS A 160 2.70 -19.48 -2.31
C LYS A 160 1.39 -19.75 -1.56
N LEU A 161 0.26 -19.31 -2.11
CA LEU A 161 -1.05 -19.54 -1.50
C LEU A 161 -1.43 -21.04 -1.50
N MET A 162 -1.09 -21.77 -2.57
CA MET A 162 -1.31 -23.22 -2.63
C MET A 162 -0.47 -23.96 -1.60
N ILE A 163 0.81 -23.61 -1.44
CA ILE A 163 1.70 -24.22 -0.44
C ILE A 163 1.18 -24.00 0.99
N VAL A 164 0.76 -22.76 1.31
CA VAL A 164 0.21 -22.47 2.65
C VAL A 164 -1.05 -23.26 2.95
N LYS A 165 -1.95 -23.40 1.97
CA LYS A 165 -3.16 -24.22 2.12
C LYS A 165 -2.82 -25.69 2.36
N GLU A 166 -1.85 -26.22 1.65
CA GLU A 166 -1.40 -27.60 1.80
C GLU A 166 -0.75 -27.84 3.18
N GLU A 167 0.04 -26.90 3.69
CA GLU A 167 0.57 -26.95 5.05
C GLU A 167 -0.52 -26.90 6.13
N GLU A 168 -1.60 -26.14 5.93
CA GLU A 168 -2.75 -26.10 6.84
C GLU A 168 -3.56 -27.40 6.82
N GLU A 169 -3.78 -27.99 5.64
CA GLU A 169 -4.44 -29.30 5.50
C GLU A 169 -3.63 -30.41 6.20
N VAL A 170 -2.30 -30.43 6.00
CA VAL A 170 -1.41 -31.40 6.67
C VAL A 170 -1.47 -31.26 8.18
N LYS A 171 -1.52 -30.03 8.71
CA LYS A 171 -1.66 -29.77 10.16
C LYS A 171 -3.00 -30.24 10.72
N ALA A 172 -4.10 -30.05 9.98
CA ALA A 172 -5.43 -30.50 10.41
C ALA A 172 -5.56 -32.02 10.52
N ILE A 173 -4.78 -32.77 9.73
CA ILE A 173 -4.79 -34.24 9.75
C ILE A 173 -3.87 -34.80 10.86
N THR A 174 -2.85 -34.05 11.27
CA THR A 174 -1.85 -34.50 12.26
C THR A 174 -2.14 -34.07 13.71
N THR A 175 -3.16 -33.23 13.96
CA THR A 175 -3.63 -32.97 15.33
C THR A 175 -4.29 -34.21 15.93
N PRO A 176 -3.77 -34.80 17.02
CA PRO A 176 -4.34 -36.01 17.60
C PRO A 176 -5.75 -35.73 18.13
N SER A 177 -6.69 -36.58 17.76
CA SER A 177 -7.99 -36.71 18.42
C SER A 177 -7.77 -37.05 19.89
N LEU A 178 -7.73 -36.03 20.75
CA LEU A 178 -7.95 -36.20 22.19
C LEU A 178 -9.43 -36.54 22.37
N THR A 179 -9.74 -37.83 22.20
CA THR A 179 -10.98 -38.44 22.65
C THR A 179 -10.62 -39.34 23.82
N ASP A 180 -10.98 -38.84 25.00
CA ASP A 180 -11.32 -39.51 26.28
C ASP A 180 -10.77 -40.92 26.57
#